data_AF-A0A2N4WW10-F1
#
_entry.id   AF-A0A2N4WW10-F1
#
_cell.length_a   1.000
_cell.length_b   1.000
_cell.length_c   1.000
_cell.angle_alpha   90.00
_cell.angle_beta   90.00
_cell.angle_gamma   90.00
#
_symmetry.space_group_name_H-M   'P 1'
#
loop_
_entity.id
_entity.type
_entity.pdbx_description
1 polymer ?
#
loop_
_entity_poly.entity_id
_entity_poly.type
_entity_poly.pdbx_seq_one_letter_code
_entity_poly.pdbx_strand_id
1 'polypeptide(L)'
;MAVLIGIALKLGVPKMLTSGLDASIAEIKKQLDEAKALRAEAEALRKEYADKIANAEKDAAEMLEHAKGEAEAIVAKASADTKAMIARREKMAQDKIAAAERGAVDELRNRAAEAAAAAAARLIADNHGAKADKALVDEAIGSI
;
A
#
# COMPACT_ATOMS: atom_id res chain seq x y z
N MET A 1 72.72 -7.45 -71.00
CA MET A 1 72.38 -7.47 -69.56
C MET A 1 72.61 -6.12 -68.87
N ALA A 2 73.81 -5.55 -68.88
CA ALA A 2 74.10 -4.27 -68.21
C ALA A 2 73.26 -3.06 -68.70
N VAL A 3 73.02 -2.94 -70.01
CA VAL A 3 72.19 -1.85 -70.58
C VAL A 3 70.72 -1.98 -70.17
N LEU A 4 70.21 -3.20 -70.06
CA LEU A 4 68.82 -3.49 -69.66
C LEU A 4 68.60 -3.17 -68.17
N ILE A 5 69.60 -3.48 -67.33
CA ILE A 5 69.62 -3.12 -65.90
C ILE A 5 69.72 -1.59 -65.73
N GLY A 6 70.55 -0.90 -66.52
CA GLY A 6 70.66 0.56 -66.49
C GLY A 6 69.36 1.28 -66.90
N ILE A 7 68.67 0.77 -67.93
CA ILE A 7 67.35 1.30 -68.34
C ILE A 7 66.28 1.00 -67.28
N ALA A 8 66.27 -0.18 -66.68
CA ALA A 8 65.35 -0.53 -65.60
C ALA A 8 65.54 0.36 -64.34
N LEU A 9 66.78 0.73 -64.03
CA LEU A 9 67.10 1.69 -62.98
C LEU A 9 66.64 3.11 -63.34
N LYS A 10 66.81 3.55 -64.60
CA LYS A 10 66.40 4.88 -65.07
C LYS A 10 64.88 5.03 -65.22
N LEU A 11 64.16 3.95 -65.54
CA LEU A 11 62.68 3.89 -65.54
C LEU A 11 62.08 3.74 -64.13
N GLY A 12 62.91 3.63 -63.08
CA GLY A 12 62.42 3.65 -61.70
C GLY A 12 61.73 2.36 -61.24
N VAL A 13 61.94 1.23 -61.94
CA VAL A 13 61.38 -0.08 -61.58
C VAL A 13 61.62 -0.48 -60.12
N PRO A 14 62.82 -0.26 -59.52
CA PRO A 14 63.02 -0.56 -58.10
C PRO A 14 62.18 0.33 -57.18
N LYS A 15 62.01 1.60 -57.54
CA LYS A 15 61.23 2.59 -56.77
C LYS A 15 59.74 2.24 -56.76
N MET A 16 59.22 1.73 -57.87
CA MET A 16 57.84 1.29 -58.01
C MET A 16 57.55 0.01 -57.19
N LEU A 17 58.50 -0.93 -57.15
CA LEU A 17 58.43 -2.12 -56.29
C LEU A 17 58.47 -1.76 -54.80
N THR A 18 59.42 -0.91 -54.37
CA THR A 18 59.48 -0.46 -52.97
C THR A 18 58.24 0.32 -52.56
N SER A 19 57.71 1.17 -53.45
CA SER A 19 56.48 1.93 -53.20
C SER A 19 55.25 1.04 -53.04
N GLY A 20 55.13 -0.06 -53.80
CA GLY A 20 54.02 -1.00 -53.67
C GLY A 20 54.08 -1.80 -52.36
N LEU A 21 55.28 -2.19 -51.94
CA LEU A 21 55.50 -2.82 -50.63
C LEU A 21 55.21 -1.87 -49.47
N ASP A 22 55.68 -0.62 -49.53
CA ASP A 22 55.39 0.39 -48.51
C ASP A 22 53.89 0.71 -48.42
N ALA A 23 53.20 0.81 -49.55
CA ALA A 23 51.74 0.99 -49.58
C ALA A 23 51.02 -0.21 -48.94
N SER A 24 51.48 -1.43 -49.20
CA SER A 24 50.92 -2.64 -48.60
C SER A 24 51.17 -2.68 -47.08
N ILE A 25 52.35 -2.29 -46.62
CA ILE A 25 52.67 -2.20 -45.18
C ILE A 25 51.80 -1.14 -44.50
N ALA A 26 51.62 0.03 -45.12
CA ALA A 26 50.77 1.09 -44.61
C ALA A 26 49.30 0.64 -44.48
N GLU A 27 48.79 -0.06 -45.50
CA GLU A 27 47.43 -0.60 -45.49
C GLU A 27 47.25 -1.67 -44.41
N ILE A 28 48.19 -2.62 -44.28
CA ILE A 28 48.15 -3.65 -43.23
C ILE A 28 48.20 -3.00 -41.85
N LYS A 29 49.06 -1.99 -41.66
CA LYS A 29 49.16 -1.27 -40.39
C LYS A 29 47.85 -0.55 -40.05
N LYS A 30 47.24 0.12 -41.02
CA LYS A 30 45.93 0.76 -40.87
C LYS A 30 44.86 -0.25 -40.48
N GLN A 31 44.77 -1.39 -41.15
CA GLN A 31 43.82 -2.46 -40.82
C GLN A 31 44.05 -3.04 -39.42
N LEU A 32 45.31 -3.19 -38.99
CA LEU A 32 45.65 -3.64 -37.64
C LEU A 32 45.26 -2.62 -36.56
N ASP A 33 45.44 -1.33 -36.83
CA ASP A 33 45.06 -0.25 -35.92
C ASP A 33 43.54 -0.13 -35.82
N GLU A 34 42.81 -0.24 -36.94
CA GLU A 34 41.34 -0.32 -36.96
C GLU A 34 40.82 -1.55 -36.22
N ALA A 35 41.43 -2.72 -36.41
CA ALA A 35 41.05 -3.94 -35.69
C ALA A 35 41.29 -3.83 -34.18
N LYS A 36 42.38 -3.18 -33.75
CA LYS A 36 42.63 -2.90 -32.33
C LYS A 36 41.61 -1.91 -31.76
N ALA A 37 41.27 -0.86 -32.50
CA ALA A 37 40.25 0.10 -32.10
C ALA A 37 38.87 -0.56 -31.95
N LEU A 38 38.44 -1.33 -32.94
CA LEU A 38 37.20 -2.12 -32.90
C LEU A 38 37.16 -3.08 -31.71
N ARG A 39 38.28 -3.74 -31.41
CA ARG A 39 38.36 -4.62 -30.24
C ARG A 39 38.25 -3.85 -28.94
N ALA A 40 38.92 -2.71 -28.81
CA ALA A 40 38.85 -1.87 -27.62
C ALA A 40 37.41 -1.32 -27.41
N GLU A 41 36.73 -0.90 -28.48
CA GLU A 41 35.33 -0.48 -28.44
C GLU A 41 34.40 -1.63 -28.04
N ALA A 42 34.59 -2.83 -28.59
CA ALA A 42 33.80 -4.00 -28.23
C ALA A 42 34.01 -4.42 -26.76
N GLU A 43 35.25 -4.37 -26.26
CA GLU A 43 35.57 -4.66 -24.86
C GLU A 43 34.97 -3.60 -23.92
N ALA A 44 35.03 -2.31 -24.30
CA ALA A 44 34.39 -1.22 -23.55
C ALA A 44 32.87 -1.38 -23.51
N LEU A 45 32.25 -1.67 -24.65
CA LEU A 45 30.81 -1.87 -24.76
C LEU A 45 30.35 -3.09 -23.94
N ARG A 46 31.11 -4.20 -24.00
CA ARG A 46 30.83 -5.39 -23.19
C ARG A 46 30.88 -5.06 -21.70
N LYS A 47 31.86 -4.29 -21.25
CA LYS A 47 31.96 -3.88 -19.85
C LYS A 47 30.78 -2.99 -19.45
N GLU A 48 30.45 -2.00 -20.27
CA GLU A 48 29.30 -1.12 -20.02
C GLU A 48 27.99 -1.91 -19.89
N TYR A 49 27.74 -2.89 -20.77
CA TYR A 49 26.55 -3.73 -20.66
C TYR A 49 26.58 -4.66 -19.44
N ALA A 50 27.74 -5.21 -19.08
CA ALA A 50 27.88 -6.01 -17.87
C ALA A 50 27.56 -5.19 -16.62
N ASP A 51 28.09 -3.97 -16.53
CA ASP A 51 27.83 -3.05 -15.43
C ASP A 51 26.35 -2.62 -15.40
N LYS A 52 25.74 -2.36 -16.57
CA LYS A 52 24.30 -2.04 -16.68
C LYS A 52 23.42 -3.20 -16.20
N ILE A 53 23.75 -4.44 -16.56
CA ILE A 53 22.99 -5.62 -16.13
C ILE A 53 23.10 -5.79 -14.61
N ALA A 54 24.32 -5.69 -14.06
CA ALA A 54 24.53 -5.79 -12.62
C ALA A 54 23.77 -4.71 -11.83
N ASN A 55 23.76 -3.47 -12.33
CA ASN A 55 22.98 -2.39 -11.73
C ASN A 55 21.47 -2.64 -11.84
N ALA A 56 20.99 -3.10 -13.00
CA ALA A 56 19.57 -3.39 -13.19
C ALA A 56 19.07 -4.52 -12.27
N GLU A 57 19.87 -5.55 -12.05
CA GLU A 57 19.56 -6.62 -11.09
C GLU A 57 19.49 -6.09 -9.65
N LYS A 58 20.43 -5.21 -9.28
CA LYS A 58 20.44 -4.56 -7.97
C LYS A 58 19.22 -3.66 -7.78
N ASP A 59 18.92 -2.80 -8.75
CA ASP A 59 17.77 -1.90 -8.72
C ASP A 59 16.45 -2.70 -8.64
N ALA A 60 16.36 -3.82 -9.36
CA ALA A 60 15.20 -4.71 -9.29
C ALA A 60 15.06 -5.36 -7.89
N ALA A 61 16.18 -5.77 -7.28
CA ALA A 61 16.18 -6.33 -5.93
C ALA A 61 15.75 -5.28 -4.89
N GLU A 62 16.30 -4.07 -4.96
CA GLU A 62 15.92 -2.94 -4.09
C GLU A 62 14.45 -2.55 -4.28
N MET A 63 13.96 -2.52 -5.51
CA MET A 63 12.55 -2.26 -5.82
C MET A 63 11.64 -3.34 -5.21
N LEU A 64 12.05 -4.61 -5.28
CA LEU A 64 11.28 -5.71 -4.71
C LEU A 64 11.26 -5.66 -3.18
N GLU A 65 12.38 -5.31 -2.55
CA GLU A 65 12.46 -5.12 -1.10
C GLU A 65 11.58 -3.96 -0.64
N HIS A 66 11.66 -2.81 -1.32
CA HIS A 66 10.80 -1.67 -1.06
C HIS A 66 9.32 -2.03 -1.19
N ALA A 67 8.93 -2.70 -2.28
CA ALA A 67 7.54 -3.11 -2.50
C ALA A 67 7.04 -4.06 -1.40
N LYS A 68 7.88 -4.97 -0.91
CA LYS A 68 7.54 -5.84 0.23
C LYS A 68 7.35 -5.04 1.51
N GLY A 69 8.27 -4.13 1.83
CA GLY A 69 8.18 -3.27 3.01
C GLY A 69 6.92 -2.39 2.99
N GLU A 70 6.57 -1.83 1.83
CA GLU A 70 5.33 -1.07 1.66
C GLU A 70 4.09 -1.95 1.82
N ALA A 71 4.08 -3.15 1.23
CA ALA A 71 2.97 -4.08 1.39
C ALA A 71 2.75 -4.47 2.85
N GLU A 72 3.81 -4.78 3.58
CA GLU A 72 3.74 -5.09 5.02
C GLU A 72 3.21 -3.90 5.83
N ALA A 73 3.68 -2.69 5.54
CA ALA A 73 3.19 -1.47 6.19
C ALA A 73 1.70 -1.22 5.92
N ILE A 74 1.24 -1.45 4.69
CA ILE A 74 -0.17 -1.33 4.31
C ILE A 74 -1.02 -2.36 5.08
N VAL A 75 -0.59 -3.62 5.14
CA VAL A 75 -1.31 -4.67 5.87
C VAL A 75 -1.36 -4.36 7.36
N ALA A 76 -0.25 -3.92 7.96
CA ALA A 76 -0.19 -3.55 9.37
C ALA A 76 -1.15 -2.39 9.67
N LYS A 77 -1.15 -1.34 8.84
CA LYS A 77 -2.07 -0.21 8.95
C LYS A 77 -3.53 -0.62 8.79
N ALA A 78 -3.85 -1.41 7.77
CA ALA A 78 -5.21 -1.90 7.52
C ALA A 78 -5.72 -2.75 8.69
N SER A 79 -4.86 -3.59 9.30
CA SER A 79 -5.20 -4.36 10.49
C SER A 79 -5.49 -3.46 11.69
N ALA A 80 -4.64 -2.46 11.94
CA ALA A 80 -4.83 -1.50 13.02
C ALA A 80 -6.13 -0.69 12.85
N ASP A 81 -6.38 -0.17 11.64
CA ASP A 81 -7.58 0.61 11.32
C ASP A 81 -8.85 -0.25 11.47
N THR A 82 -8.80 -1.51 11.04
CA THR A 82 -9.91 -2.46 11.18
C THR A 82 -10.19 -2.78 12.65
N LYS A 83 -9.17 -3.03 13.47
CA LYS A 83 -9.32 -3.22 14.92
C LYS A 83 -9.95 -2.01 15.58
N ALA A 84 -9.49 -0.81 15.23
CA ALA A 84 -10.06 0.44 15.74
C ALA A 84 -11.52 0.62 15.30
N MET A 85 -11.87 0.25 14.06
CA MET A 85 -13.23 0.30 13.56
C MET A 85 -14.16 -0.67 14.31
N ILE A 86 -13.70 -1.90 14.55
CA ILE A 86 -14.44 -2.91 15.30
C ILE A 86 -14.69 -2.43 16.73
N ALA A 87 -13.65 -1.95 17.42
CA ALA A 87 -13.79 -1.42 18.78
C ALA A 87 -14.79 -0.26 18.88
N ARG A 88 -14.79 0.66 17.90
CA ARG A 88 -15.80 1.73 17.83
C ARG A 88 -17.21 1.18 17.62
N ARG A 89 -17.37 0.19 16.72
CA ARG A 89 -18.67 -0.44 16.46
C ARG A 89 -19.19 -1.20 17.66
N GLU A 90 -18.32 -1.91 18.36
CA GLU A 90 -18.65 -2.61 19.60
C GLU A 90 -19.12 -1.62 20.66
N LYS A 91 -18.38 -0.53 20.89
CA LYS A 91 -18.79 0.52 21.83
C LYS A 91 -20.14 1.12 21.47
N MET A 92 -20.38 1.44 20.19
CA MET A 92 -21.68 1.95 19.75
C MET A 92 -22.83 0.95 19.97
N ALA A 93 -22.57 -0.35 19.80
CA ALA A 93 -23.56 -1.38 20.07
C ALA A 93 -23.83 -1.50 21.58
N GLN A 94 -22.79 -1.49 22.41
CA GLN A 94 -22.91 -1.49 23.88
C GLN A 94 -23.69 -0.27 24.37
N ASP A 95 -23.38 0.93 23.87
CA ASP A 95 -24.08 2.16 24.23
C ASP A 95 -25.58 2.10 23.84
N LYS A 96 -25.90 1.52 22.68
CA LYS A 96 -27.30 1.29 22.24
C LYS A 96 -28.02 0.28 23.13
N ILE A 97 -27.36 -0.82 23.49
CA ILE A 97 -27.93 -1.82 24.40
C ILE A 97 -28.21 -1.19 25.75
N ALA A 98 -27.24 -0.46 26.32
CA ALA A 98 -27.41 0.21 27.61
C ALA A 98 -28.55 1.25 27.58
N ALA A 99 -28.70 1.99 26.48
CA ALA A 99 -29.83 2.91 26.30
C ALA A 99 -31.18 2.17 26.24
N ALA A 100 -31.25 1.06 25.50
CA ALA A 100 -32.44 0.23 25.40
C ALA A 100 -32.81 -0.43 26.74
N GLU A 101 -31.82 -0.91 27.50
CA GLU A 101 -32.01 -1.48 28.83
C GLU A 101 -32.61 -0.46 29.81
N ARG A 102 -32.09 0.77 29.83
CA ARG A 102 -32.67 1.85 30.65
C ARG A 102 -34.12 2.12 30.27
N GLY A 103 -34.41 2.23 28.98
CA GLY A 103 -35.77 2.41 28.48
C GLY A 103 -36.71 1.27 28.88
N ALA A 104 -36.25 0.02 28.78
CA ALA A 104 -37.03 -1.15 29.17
C ALA A 104 -37.31 -1.20 30.69
N VAL A 105 -36.33 -0.81 31.51
CA VAL A 105 -36.52 -0.72 32.97
C VAL A 105 -37.55 0.34 33.33
N ASP A 106 -37.48 1.52 32.69
CA ASP A 106 -38.44 2.59 32.93
C ASP A 106 -39.85 2.22 32.46
N GLU A 107 -39.96 1.55 31.31
CA GLU A 107 -41.23 1.01 30.82
C GLU A 107 -41.82 -0.04 31.80
N LEU A 108 -40.99 -0.96 32.30
CA LEU A 108 -41.43 -1.96 33.27
C LEU A 108 -41.93 -1.32 34.57
N ARG A 109 -41.23 -0.28 35.06
CA ARG A 109 -41.65 0.48 36.24
C ARG A 109 -43.00 1.16 36.03
N ASN A 110 -43.21 1.79 34.87
CA ASN A 110 -44.48 2.43 34.55
C ASN A 110 -45.62 1.42 34.51
N ARG A 111 -45.42 0.27 33.82
CA ARG A 111 -46.41 -0.81 33.78
C ARG A 111 -46.73 -1.37 35.17
N ALA A 112 -45.71 -1.52 36.02
CA ALA A 112 -45.90 -1.98 37.40
C ALA A 112 -46.69 -0.96 38.24
N ALA A 113 -46.40 0.33 38.09
CA ALA A 113 -47.13 1.40 38.78
C ALA A 113 -48.60 1.47 38.32
N GLU A 114 -48.85 1.37 37.00
CA GLU A 114 -50.21 1.31 36.45
C GLU A 114 -50.98 0.10 36.95
N ALA A 115 -50.35 -1.09 36.96
CA ALA A 115 -50.97 -2.30 37.47
C ALA A 115 -51.30 -2.20 38.97
N ALA A 116 -50.38 -1.64 39.76
CA ALA A 116 -50.59 -1.42 41.19
C ALA A 116 -51.72 -0.40 41.45
N ALA A 117 -51.74 0.71 40.71
CA ALA A 117 -52.80 1.72 40.81
C ALA A 117 -54.16 1.15 40.41
N ALA A 118 -54.23 0.36 39.32
CA ALA A 118 -55.45 -0.29 38.90
C ALA A 118 -55.96 -1.33 39.92
N ALA A 119 -55.05 -2.12 40.51
CA ALA A 119 -55.38 -3.05 41.57
C ALA A 119 -55.87 -2.34 42.83
N ALA A 120 -55.21 -1.25 43.24
CA ALA A 120 -55.63 -0.42 44.36
C ALA A 120 -57.02 0.20 44.11
N ALA A 121 -57.26 0.74 42.92
CA ALA A 121 -58.55 1.30 42.54
C ALA A 121 -59.69 0.26 42.60
N ARG A 122 -59.43 -0.97 42.13
CA ARG A 122 -60.39 -2.08 42.25
C ARG A 122 -60.64 -2.45 43.71
N LEU A 123 -59.58 -2.61 44.50
CA LEU A 123 -59.70 -2.98 45.90
C LEU A 123 -60.41 -1.91 46.74
N ILE A 124 -60.21 -0.63 46.40
CA ILE A 124 -60.99 0.48 46.94
C ILE A 124 -62.45 0.31 46.53
N ALA A 125 -62.76 0.18 45.24
CA ALA A 125 -64.14 0.03 44.76
C ALA A 125 -64.88 -1.16 45.39
N ASP A 126 -64.20 -2.29 45.57
CA ASP A 126 -64.79 -3.51 46.16
C ASP A 126 -65.01 -3.39 47.68
N ASN A 127 -64.20 -2.59 48.38
CA ASN A 127 -64.29 -2.41 49.84
C ASN A 127 -64.91 -1.07 50.27
N HIS A 128 -65.18 -0.16 49.33
CA HIS A 128 -65.87 1.10 49.60
C HIS A 128 -67.37 0.86 49.64
N GLY A 129 -67.96 1.04 50.83
CA GLY A 129 -69.40 1.08 51.02
C GLY A 129 -69.81 2.30 51.84
N ALA A 130 -71.12 2.49 52.03
CA ALA A 130 -71.70 3.69 52.63
C ALA A 130 -71.12 4.13 53.99
N LYS A 131 -70.50 3.22 54.76
CA LYS A 131 -69.78 3.55 56.00
C LYS A 131 -68.46 4.30 55.75
N ALA A 132 -67.71 3.92 54.72
CA ALA A 132 -66.46 4.59 54.35
C ALA A 132 -66.75 5.95 53.70
N ASP A 133 -67.78 6.05 52.85
CA ASP A 133 -68.25 7.30 52.26
C ASP A 133 -68.63 8.33 53.33
N LYS A 134 -69.40 7.89 54.34
CA LYS A 134 -69.82 8.78 55.43
C LYS A 134 -68.63 9.32 56.23
N ALA A 135 -67.64 8.47 56.53
CA ALA A 135 -66.44 8.91 57.25
C ALA A 135 -65.62 9.92 56.43
N LEU A 136 -65.44 9.71 55.13
CA LEU A 136 -64.73 10.63 54.25
C LEU A 136 -65.47 11.96 54.06
N VAL A 137 -66.81 11.94 53.99
CA VAL A 137 -67.63 13.15 53.91
C VAL A 137 -67.57 13.92 55.23
N ASP A 138 -67.69 13.24 56.38
CA ASP A 138 -67.58 13.87 57.70
C ASP A 138 -66.17 14.47 57.91
N GLU A 139 -65.10 13.81 57.44
CA GLU A 139 -63.72 14.32 57.48
C GLU A 139 -63.50 15.50 56.51
N ALA A 140 -64.01 15.43 55.28
CA ALA A 140 -63.92 16.53 54.32
C ALA A 140 -64.69 17.77 54.80
N ILE A 141 -65.89 17.59 55.38
CA ILE A 141 -66.69 18.66 55.99
C ILE A 141 -65.99 19.22 57.24
N GLY A 142 -65.31 18.38 58.04
CA GLY A 142 -64.54 18.82 59.21
C GLY A 142 -63.19 19.47 58.89
N SER A 143 -62.69 19.32 57.67
CA SER A 143 -61.43 19.92 57.18
C SER A 143 -61.59 21.31 56.53
N ILE A 144 -62.84 21.77 56.38
CA ILE A 144 -63.23 23.14 55.99
C ILE A 144 -63.47 23.95 57.26
#